data_AF-A0A0F2NHB5-F1
#
_entry.id   AF-A0A0F2NHB5-F1
#
_cell.length_a   1.000
_cell.length_b   1.000
_cell.length_c   1.000
_cell.angle_alpha   90.00
_cell.angle_beta   90.00
_cell.angle_gamma   90.00
#
_symmetry.space_group_name_H-M   'P 1'
#
loop_
_entity.id
_entity.type
_entity.pdbx_description
1 polymer ?
#
loop_
_entity_poly.entity_id
_entity_poly.type
_entity_poly.pdbx_seq_one_letter_code
_entity_poly.pdbx_strand_id
1 'polypeptide(L)'
;MGWSYSQEVDEARKNNLFSVDEVTSDTRNFKKLATDRLDCLVAIELAGEMIIQQLNLQNVVEPAEKPIALNDTYVVFAKSLNHSELLSTFNTTLADMKKDGSYDKVVADFIAGN
;
A
#
# COMPACT_ATOMS: atom_id res chain seq x y z
N MET A 1 7.83 17.39 2.77
CA MET A 1 7.22 16.99 1.48
C MET A 1 6.10 16.05 1.86
N GLY A 2 4.87 16.53 1.77
CA GLY A 2 3.68 15.78 2.18
C GLY A 2 3.18 14.92 1.02
N TRP A 3 2.92 13.66 1.29
CA TRP A 3 2.22 12.77 0.36
C TRP A 3 0.75 13.20 0.27
N SER A 4 0.20 13.24 -0.95
CA SER A 4 -1.23 13.36 -1.21
C SER A 4 -1.81 11.96 -1.30
N TYR A 5 -2.64 11.58 -0.33
CA TYR A 5 -3.23 10.24 -0.24
C TYR A 5 -4.60 10.16 -0.92
N SER A 6 -5.39 11.22 -0.81
CA SER A 6 -6.61 11.43 -1.58
C SER A 6 -6.99 12.91 -1.52
N GLN A 7 -7.87 13.35 -2.43
CA GLN A 7 -8.38 14.72 -2.40
C GLN A 7 -9.14 15.00 -1.08
N GLU A 8 -9.90 14.03 -0.58
CA GLU A 8 -10.67 14.13 0.65
C GLU A 8 -9.76 14.29 1.88
N VAL A 9 -8.64 13.56 1.95
CA VAL A 9 -7.65 13.72 3.03
C VAL A 9 -7.01 15.10 2.97
N ASP A 10 -6.67 15.57 1.78
CA ASP A 10 -6.07 16.89 1.59
C ASP A 10 -7.04 18.02 1.97
N GLU A 11 -8.32 17.90 1.62
CA GLU A 11 -9.37 18.83 2.00
C GLU A 11 -9.61 18.82 3.52
N ALA A 12 -9.71 17.63 4.13
CA ALA A 12 -9.88 17.49 5.57
C ALA A 12 -8.67 18.07 6.35
N ARG A 13 -7.45 17.91 5.82
CA ARG A 13 -6.24 18.56 6.35
C ARG A 13 -6.32 20.08 6.25
N LYS A 14 -6.69 20.62 5.07
CA LYS A 14 -6.86 22.07 4.86
C LYS A 14 -7.91 22.68 5.79
N ASN A 15 -8.96 21.92 6.09
CA ASN A 15 -10.04 22.32 6.99
C ASN A 15 -9.72 22.08 8.48
N ASN A 16 -8.50 21.66 8.83
CA ASN A 16 -8.05 21.37 10.19
C ASN A 16 -8.93 20.34 10.93
N LEU A 17 -9.46 19.34 10.23
CA LEU A 17 -10.29 18.29 10.83
C LEU A 17 -9.46 17.30 11.66
N PHE A 18 -8.13 17.28 11.50
CA PHE A 18 -7.19 16.46 12.26
C PHE A 18 -5.82 17.14 12.32
N SER A 19 -4.98 16.72 13.28
CA SER A 19 -3.58 17.12 13.37
C SER A 19 -2.68 16.13 12.61
N VAL A 20 -1.57 16.64 12.05
CA VAL A 20 -0.65 15.83 11.25
C VAL A 20 0.74 15.87 11.86
N ASP A 21 1.33 14.69 12.05
CA ASP A 21 2.73 14.53 12.40
C ASP A 21 3.49 13.97 11.18
N GLU A 22 4.18 14.83 10.44
CA GLU A 22 4.97 14.41 9.28
C GLU A 22 6.33 13.85 9.73
N VAL A 23 6.56 12.56 9.48
CA VAL A 23 7.89 11.95 9.56
C VAL A 23 8.18 11.14 8.30
N THR A 24 9.48 10.93 8.05
CA THR A 24 9.97 10.29 6.82
C THR A 24 10.19 8.78 6.94
N SER A 25 9.62 8.12 7.96
CA SER A 25 9.86 6.70 8.20
C SER A 25 8.59 5.99 8.63
N ASP A 26 8.12 5.08 7.78
CA ASP A 26 6.94 4.26 8.04
C ASP A 26 7.13 3.41 9.29
N THR A 27 8.27 2.74 9.45
CA THR A 27 8.62 1.99 10.67
C THR A 27 8.48 2.81 11.95
N ARG A 28 8.85 4.10 11.92
CA ARG A 28 8.67 4.99 13.09
C ARG A 28 7.20 5.32 13.32
N ASN A 29 6.41 5.51 12.27
CA ASN A 29 4.97 5.73 12.37
C ASN A 29 4.23 4.53 12.96
N PHE A 30 4.52 3.32 12.49
CA PHE A 30 3.93 2.10 13.05
C PHE A 30 4.27 1.93 14.54
N LYS A 31 5.50 2.26 14.96
CA LYS A 31 5.86 2.26 16.39
C LYS A 31 5.13 3.33 17.21
N LYS A 32 4.89 4.51 16.64
CA LYS A 32 4.09 5.55 17.31
C LYS A 32 2.64 5.11 17.47
N LEU A 33 2.05 4.54 16.41
CA LEU A 33 0.70 3.97 16.46
C LEU A 33 0.60 2.89 17.53
N ALA A 34 1.52 1.92 17.55
CA ALA A 34 1.56 0.86 18.55
C ALA A 34 1.87 1.31 19.99
N THR A 35 2.17 2.60 20.21
CA THR A 35 2.44 3.17 21.54
C THR A 35 1.49 4.32 21.88
N ASP A 36 0.33 4.37 21.22
CA ASP A 36 -0.74 5.37 21.41
C ASP A 36 -0.29 6.82 21.20
N ARG A 37 0.79 7.03 20.41
CA ARG A 37 1.27 8.37 20.03
C ARG A 37 0.67 8.89 18.73
N LEU A 38 -0.02 8.02 17.99
CA LEU A 38 -0.82 8.35 16.82
C LEU A 38 -2.13 7.58 16.95
N ASP A 39 -3.24 8.21 16.59
CA ASP A 39 -4.55 7.54 16.55
C ASP A 39 -4.68 6.69 15.28
N CYS A 40 -4.14 7.19 14.16
CA CYS A 40 -4.20 6.54 12.84
C CYS A 40 -2.92 6.81 12.03
N LEU A 41 -2.65 5.94 11.06
CA LEU A 41 -1.61 6.12 10.04
C LEU A 41 -2.19 5.84 8.66
N VAL A 42 -1.88 6.70 7.69
CA VAL A 42 -2.15 6.40 6.27
C VAL A 42 -0.93 5.73 5.67
N ALA A 43 -1.12 4.51 5.16
CA ALA A 43 -0.07 3.72 4.51
C ALA A 43 -0.63 2.98 3.30
N ILE A 44 0.25 2.57 2.39
CA ILE A 44 -0.08 1.57 1.39
C ILE A 44 -0.24 0.23 2.12
N GLU A 45 -1.38 -0.43 1.94
CA GLU A 45 -1.78 -1.64 2.67
C GLU A 45 -0.67 -2.70 2.70
N LEU A 46 -0.20 -3.17 1.54
CA LEU A 46 0.86 -4.19 1.44
C LEU A 46 2.16 -3.78 2.16
N ALA A 47 2.58 -2.53 2.01
CA ALA A 47 3.79 -2.04 2.69
C ALA A 47 3.58 -1.98 4.21
N GLY A 48 2.37 -1.62 4.65
CA GLY A 48 1.98 -1.63 6.05
C GLY A 48 1.98 -3.04 6.63
N GLU A 49 1.40 -4.01 5.94
CA GLU A 49 1.38 -5.42 6.35
C GLU A 49 2.79 -5.98 6.54
N MET A 50 3.71 -5.69 5.62
CA MET A 50 5.12 -6.08 5.75
C MET A 50 5.74 -5.52 7.03
N ILE A 51 5.51 -4.24 7.34
CA ILE A 51 6.06 -3.60 8.53
C ILE A 51 5.41 -4.18 9.80
N ILE A 52 4.10 -4.41 9.78
CA ILE A 52 3.38 -5.05 10.89
C ILE A 52 3.97 -6.43 11.17
N GLN A 53 4.23 -7.23 10.14
CA GLN A 53 4.86 -8.54 10.28
C GLN A 53 6.29 -8.44 10.81
N GLN A 54 7.13 -7.59 10.21
CA GLN A 54 8.52 -7.40 10.60
C GLN A 54 8.68 -6.94 12.06
N LEU A 55 7.74 -6.12 12.55
CA LEU A 55 7.76 -5.56 13.90
C LEU A 55 6.94 -6.37 14.92
N ASN A 56 6.29 -7.45 14.50
CA ASN A 56 5.37 -8.25 15.32
C ASN A 56 4.23 -7.44 15.95
N LEU A 57 3.59 -6.58 15.17
CA LEU A 57 2.53 -5.67 15.61
C LEU A 57 1.10 -6.17 15.32
N GLN A 58 0.93 -7.41 14.85
CA GLN A 58 -0.35 -7.97 14.40
C GLN A 58 -1.46 -7.96 15.48
N ASN A 59 -1.08 -7.89 16.76
CA ASN A 59 -2.03 -7.88 17.88
C ASN A 59 -2.43 -6.47 18.34
N VAL A 60 -1.80 -5.42 17.82
CA VAL A 60 -1.97 -4.03 18.29
C VAL A 60 -2.15 -3.02 17.15
N VAL A 61 -1.91 -3.43 15.90
CA VAL A 61 -2.15 -2.61 14.70
C VAL A 61 -2.96 -3.45 13.72
N GLU A 62 -4.07 -2.88 13.27
CA GLU A 62 -4.95 -3.47 12.27
C GLU A 62 -5.27 -2.47 11.16
N PRO A 63 -5.53 -2.93 9.92
CA PRO A 63 -6.05 -2.06 8.87
C PRO A 63 -7.49 -1.62 9.19
N ALA A 64 -7.85 -0.40 8.78
CA ALA A 64 -9.23 0.06 8.88
C ALA A 64 -10.14 -0.74 7.92
N GLU A 65 -11.39 -1.00 8.32
CA GLU A 65 -12.37 -1.75 7.51
C GLU A 65 -12.57 -1.15 6.12
N LYS A 66 -12.49 0.18 6.01
CA LYS A 66 -12.65 0.90 4.74
C LYS A 66 -11.34 1.60 4.36
N PRO A 67 -10.76 1.30 3.18
CA PRO A 67 -9.61 2.03 2.68
C PRO A 67 -10.00 3.47 2.32
N ILE A 68 -9.05 4.39 2.51
CA ILE A 68 -9.21 5.81 2.17
C ILE A 68 -9.28 5.99 0.64
N ALA A 69 -8.50 5.21 -0.11
CA ALA A 69 -8.50 5.21 -1.56
C ALA A 69 -8.16 3.81 -2.09
N LEU A 70 -8.84 3.41 -3.17
CA LEU A 70 -8.53 2.23 -3.96
C LEU A 70 -8.04 2.68 -5.33
N ASN A 71 -6.77 2.42 -5.62
CA ASN A 71 -6.13 2.83 -6.86
C ASN A 71 -5.63 1.60 -7.58
N ASP A 72 -6.08 1.40 -8.81
CA ASP A 72 -5.53 0.38 -9.69
C ASP A 72 -4.07 0.72 -10.01
N THR A 73 -3.19 -0.27 -9.84
CA THR A 73 -1.78 -0.15 -10.20
C THR A 73 -1.50 -0.91 -11.47
N TYR A 74 -0.79 -0.26 -12.41
CA TYR A 74 -0.48 -0.81 -13.72
C TYR A 74 1.02 -0.77 -13.99
N VAL A 75 1.53 -1.78 -14.68
CA VAL A 75 2.87 -1.74 -15.28
C VAL A 75 2.80 -0.93 -16.57
N VAL A 76 3.68 0.06 -16.69
CA VAL A 76 3.70 0.99 -17.84
C VAL A 76 4.80 0.59 -18.81
N PHE A 77 4.43 0.51 -20.10
CA PHE A 77 5.35 0.32 -21.22
C PHE A 77 5.42 1.59 -22.06
N ALA A 78 6.63 1.97 -22.50
CA ALA A 78 6.81 3.13 -23.35
C ALA A 78 6.15 2.93 -24.72
N LYS A 79 5.18 3.81 -25.06
CA LYS A 79 4.43 3.74 -26.32
C LYS A 79 5.33 3.75 -27.55
N SER A 80 6.43 4.51 -27.51
CA SER A 80 7.40 4.65 -28.61
C SER A 80 8.10 3.34 -28.98
N LEU A 81 8.15 2.37 -28.07
CA LEU A 81 8.82 1.10 -28.30
C LEU A 81 7.92 0.04 -28.93
N ASN A 82 6.60 0.29 -29.04
CA ASN A 82 5.62 -0.61 -29.65
C ASN A 82 5.71 -2.09 -29.18
N HIS A 83 5.88 -2.30 -27.88
CA HIS A 83 5.97 -3.64 -27.26
C HIS A 83 4.60 -4.34 -27.14
N SER A 84 3.81 -4.36 -28.21
CA SER A 84 2.44 -4.89 -28.21
C SER A 84 2.37 -6.38 -27.86
N GLU A 85 3.33 -7.18 -28.36
CA GLU A 85 3.42 -8.61 -28.06
C GLU A 85 3.73 -8.84 -26.57
N LEU A 86 4.76 -8.18 -26.03
CA LEU A 86 5.10 -8.27 -24.61
C LEU A 86 3.94 -7.84 -23.71
N LEU A 87 3.24 -6.75 -24.07
CA LEU A 87 2.07 -6.30 -23.32
C LEU A 87 0.95 -7.36 -23.34
N SER A 88 0.70 -7.97 -24.49
CA SER A 88 -0.29 -9.05 -24.62
C SER A 88 0.09 -10.25 -23.77
N THR A 89 1.33 -10.72 -23.88
CA THR A 89 1.84 -11.85 -23.09
C THR A 89 1.75 -11.56 -21.60
N PHE A 90 2.20 -10.38 -21.16
CA PHE A 90 2.15 -9.98 -19.76
C PHE A 90 0.72 -10.01 -19.21
N ASN A 91 -0.23 -9.40 -19.93
CA ASN A 91 -1.63 -9.35 -19.51
C ASN A 91 -2.27 -10.74 -19.43
N THR A 92 -2.02 -11.60 -20.43
CA THR A 92 -2.54 -12.97 -20.42
C THR A 92 -1.96 -13.78 -19.27
N THR A 93 -0.63 -13.77 -19.10
CA THR A 93 0.03 -14.51 -18.01
C THR A 93 -0.44 -14.01 -16.65
N LEU A 94 -0.56 -12.69 -16.44
CA LEU A 94 -1.06 -12.15 -15.18
C LEU A 94 -2.50 -12.57 -14.89
N ALA A 95 -3.36 -12.62 -15.91
CA ALA A 95 -4.74 -13.08 -15.77
C ALA A 95 -4.80 -14.58 -15.39
N ASP A 96 -3.98 -15.42 -16.02
CA ASP A 96 -3.89 -16.84 -15.71
C ASP A 96 -3.36 -17.06 -14.28
N MET A 97 -2.33 -16.32 -13.87
CA MET A 97 -1.78 -16.38 -12.51
C MET A 97 -2.78 -15.96 -11.43
N LYS A 98 -3.63 -14.97 -11.73
CA LYS A 98 -4.72 -14.58 -10.82
C LYS A 98 -5.80 -15.65 -10.73
N LYS A 99 -6.06 -16.36 -11.83
CA LYS A 99 -7.08 -17.42 -11.88
C LYS A 99 -6.63 -18.70 -11.17
N ASP A 100 -5.35 -19.05 -11.28
CA ASP A 100 -4.79 -20.27 -10.68
C ASP A 100 -4.26 -20.08 -9.25
N GLY A 101 -4.24 -18.85 -8.74
CA GLY A 101 -3.82 -18.49 -7.38
C GLY A 101 -2.30 -18.35 -7.22
N SER A 102 -1.50 -18.53 -8.28
CA SER A 102 -0.06 -18.34 -8.21
C SER A 102 0.33 -16.88 -7.98
N TYR A 103 -0.50 -15.91 -8.40
CA TYR A 103 -0.32 -14.50 -8.07
C TYR A 103 -0.37 -14.26 -6.55
N ASP A 104 -1.40 -14.77 -5.88
CA ASP A 104 -1.59 -14.60 -4.44
C ASP A 104 -0.44 -15.21 -3.64
N LYS A 105 0.09 -16.35 -4.13
CA LYS A 105 1.27 -16.99 -3.55
C LYS A 105 2.51 -16.09 -3.62
N VAL A 106 2.78 -15.47 -4.78
CA VAL A 106 3.91 -14.54 -4.93
C VAL A 106 3.79 -13.35 -3.98
N VAL A 107 2.59 -12.80 -3.83
CA VAL A 107 2.34 -11.69 -2.89
C VAL A 107 2.55 -12.13 -1.45
N ALA A 108 2.01 -13.29 -1.06
CA ALA A 108 2.17 -13.83 0.30
C ALA A 108 3.64 -14.12 0.64
N ASP A 109 4.39 -14.74 -0.28
CA ASP A 109 5.81 -15.03 -0.10
C ASP A 109 6.62 -13.73 0.07
N PHE A 110 6.32 -12.69 -0.73
CA PHE A 110 6.95 -11.38 -0.61
C PHE A 110 6.65 -10.70 0.74
N ILE A 111 5.40 -10.76 1.21
CA ILE A 111 5.02 -10.18 2.51
C ILE A 111 5.72 -10.93 3.66
N ALA A 112 5.79 -12.26 3.59
CA ALA A 112 6.45 -13.10 4.59
C ALA A 112 7.98 -12.94 4.62
N GLY A 113 8.56 -12.29 3.60
CA GLY A 113 10.01 -12.10 3.48
C GLY A 113 10.76 -13.34 3.01
N ASN A 114 10.10 -14.23 2.25
CA ASN A 114 10.67 -15.44 1.67
C ASN A 114 11.30 -15.22 0.28
#